data_AF-A0A1V4H7L0-F1
#
_entry.id   AF-A0A1V4H7L0-F1
#
_cell.length_a   1.000
_cell.length_b   1.000
_cell.length_c   1.000
_cell.angle_alpha   90.00
_cell.angle_beta   90.00
_cell.angle_gamma   90.00
#
_symmetry.space_group_name_H-M   'P 1'
#
loop_
_entity.id
_entity.type
_entity.pdbx_description
1 polymer ?
#
loop_
_entity_poly.entity_id
_entity_poly.type
_entity_poly.pdbx_seq_one_letter_code
_entity_poly.pdbx_strand_id
1 'polypeptide(L)'
;MLEYQENKDYQNLLDFLPDWETNWLCVGKIMSEPLGINKQDGNVYWFSEIPYSNEGICLGTLDKFLGNYVFGRKYYEIVPWIDEDDWYQFMIMHGLVFEGENNE
;
A
#
# COMPACT_ATOMS: atom_id res chain seq x y z
N MET A 1 20.67 6.02 -16.05
CA MET A 1 19.67 5.44 -15.12
C MET A 1 18.87 4.44 -15.95
N LEU A 2 18.91 3.16 -15.61
CA LEU A 2 18.17 2.13 -16.35
C LEU A 2 16.72 2.16 -15.86
N GLU A 3 15.84 2.84 -16.60
CA GLU A 3 14.40 2.65 -16.43
C GLU A 3 14.02 1.34 -17.11
N TYR A 4 13.60 0.37 -16.31
CA TYR A 4 13.00 -0.86 -16.84
C TYR A 4 11.61 -0.52 -17.36
N GLN A 5 11.28 -0.93 -18.59
CA GLN A 5 9.97 -0.65 -19.20
C GLN A 5 8.81 -1.16 -18.31
N GLU A 6 8.99 -2.30 -17.66
CA GLU A 6 8.03 -2.90 -16.71
C GLU A 6 7.71 -1.97 -15.54
N ASN A 7 8.67 -1.14 -15.08
CA ASN A 7 8.41 -0.17 -14.03
C ASN A 7 7.37 0.87 -14.46
N LYS A 8 7.36 1.28 -15.74
CA LYS A 8 6.39 2.28 -16.23
C LYS A 8 4.96 1.75 -16.15
N ASP A 9 4.76 0.48 -16.50
CA ASP A 9 3.43 -0.12 -16.49
C ASP A 9 2.86 -0.20 -15.07
N TYR A 10 3.70 -0.44 -14.06
CA TYR A 10 3.28 -0.40 -12.66
C TYR A 10 2.98 1.02 -12.17
N GLN A 11 3.77 2.02 -12.60
CA GLN A 11 3.52 3.41 -12.21
C GLN A 11 2.21 3.95 -12.80
N ASN A 12 1.83 3.49 -14.01
CA ASN A 12 0.58 3.89 -14.68
C ASN A 12 -0.71 3.47 -13.93
N LEU A 13 -0.64 2.62 -12.89
CA LEU A 13 -1.81 2.28 -12.07
C LEU A 13 -2.42 3.49 -11.36
N LEU A 14 -1.70 4.62 -11.30
CA LEU A 14 -2.16 5.88 -10.70
C LEU A 14 -2.56 6.93 -11.75
N ASP A 15 -2.73 6.56 -13.03
CA ASP A 15 -2.97 7.50 -14.12
C ASP A 15 -4.27 8.34 -14.01
N PHE A 16 -5.21 7.87 -13.20
CA PHE A 16 -6.44 8.59 -12.85
C PHE A 16 -6.20 9.80 -11.92
N LEU A 17 -5.03 9.88 -11.27
CA LEU A 17 -4.68 11.01 -10.41
C LEU A 17 -4.12 12.18 -11.22
N PRO A 18 -4.49 13.42 -10.89
CA PRO A 18 -3.82 14.60 -11.44
C PRO A 18 -2.33 14.59 -11.11
N ASP A 19 -1.50 14.93 -12.12
CA ASP A 19 -0.04 15.04 -11.98
C ASP A 19 0.65 13.79 -11.40
N TRP A 20 0.08 12.60 -11.63
CA TRP A 20 0.53 11.34 -11.04
C TRP A 20 2.03 11.07 -11.28
N GLU A 21 2.55 11.32 -12.49
CA GLU A 21 3.97 11.13 -12.82
C GLU A 21 4.89 11.97 -11.91
N THR A 22 4.44 13.19 -11.58
CA THR A 22 5.24 14.15 -10.82
C THR A 22 5.08 13.93 -9.32
N ASN A 23 3.85 13.77 -8.83
CA ASN A 23 3.55 13.83 -7.40
C ASN A 23 3.36 12.46 -6.74
N TRP A 24 3.29 11.38 -7.51
CA TRP A 24 2.96 10.07 -6.97
C TRP A 24 3.99 9.01 -7.35
N LEU A 25 4.13 8.02 -6.47
CA LEU A 25 4.92 6.82 -6.70
C LEU A 25 4.04 5.61 -6.38
N CYS A 26 3.72 4.81 -7.39
CA CYS A 26 3.02 3.55 -7.18
C CYS A 26 3.98 2.56 -6.50
N VAL A 27 3.56 2.04 -5.35
CA VAL A 27 4.37 1.13 -4.51
C VAL A 27 3.78 -0.27 -4.40
N GLY A 28 2.61 -0.48 -4.98
CA GLY A 28 1.96 -1.78 -5.01
C GLY A 28 0.48 -1.66 -5.27
N LYS A 29 -0.23 -2.72 -4.93
CA LYS A 29 -1.68 -2.79 -5.00
C LYS A 29 -2.21 -3.80 -4.00
N ILE A 30 -3.44 -3.61 -3.58
CA ILE A 30 -4.23 -4.59 -2.85
C ILE A 30 -5.23 -5.13 -3.86
N MET A 31 -5.16 -6.41 -4.19
CA MET A 31 -5.92 -6.97 -5.31
C MET A 31 -5.65 -6.21 -6.62
N SER A 32 -6.62 -5.45 -7.12
CA SER A 32 -6.51 -4.57 -8.30
C SER A 32 -6.35 -3.09 -7.94
N GLU A 33 -6.47 -2.75 -6.66
CA GLU A 33 -6.59 -1.38 -6.16
C GLU A 33 -5.21 -0.80 -5.84
N PRO A 34 -4.83 0.33 -6.43
CA PRO A 34 -3.46 0.81 -6.35
C PRO A 34 -3.12 1.42 -4.98
N LEU A 35 -1.85 1.27 -4.60
CA LEU A 35 -1.21 1.93 -3.48
C LEU A 35 -0.20 2.95 -4.00
N GLY A 36 -0.37 4.21 -3.63
CA GLY A 36 0.52 5.30 -4.03
C GLY A 36 1.13 6.00 -2.82
N ILE A 37 2.42 6.32 -2.90
CA ILE A 37 3.03 7.33 -2.02
C ILE A 37 2.84 8.70 -2.65
N ASN A 38 2.25 9.64 -1.91
CA ASN A 38 2.27 11.04 -2.29
C ASN A 38 3.64 11.63 -1.93
N LYS A 39 4.37 12.13 -2.93
CA LYS A 39 5.73 12.66 -2.78
C LYS A 39 5.79 13.99 -2.02
N GLN A 40 4.66 14.67 -1.83
CA GLN A 40 4.59 15.95 -1.12
C GLN A 40 4.51 15.76 0.39
N ASP A 41 3.72 14.79 0.87
CA ASP A 41 3.53 14.54 2.31
C ASP A 41 4.20 13.24 2.80
N GLY A 42 4.64 12.37 1.90
CA GLY A 42 5.29 11.09 2.20
C GLY A 42 4.34 10.00 2.69
N ASN A 43 3.02 10.21 2.62
CA ASN A 43 2.03 9.24 3.07
C ASN A 43 1.67 8.24 1.96
N VAL A 44 1.31 7.04 2.39
CA VAL A 44 0.76 5.97 1.55
C VAL A 44 -0.76 6.13 1.50
N TYR A 45 -1.31 6.08 0.29
CA TYR A 45 -2.75 6.12 0.01
C TYR A 45 -3.18 4.86 -0.72
N TRP A 46 -4.37 4.38 -0.35
CA TRP A 46 -5.06 3.28 -1.01
C TRP A 46 -6.30 3.79 -1.75
N PHE A 47 -6.42 3.45 -3.02
CA PHE A 47 -7.56 3.86 -3.85
C PHE A 47 -8.50 2.66 -4.05
N SER A 48 -9.36 2.42 -3.06
CA SER A 48 -10.20 1.21 -2.95
C SER A 48 -11.52 1.27 -3.72
N GLU A 49 -11.98 2.45 -4.12
CA GLU A 49 -13.28 2.63 -4.77
C GLU A 49 -13.15 2.60 -6.29
N ILE A 50 -14.06 1.89 -6.99
CA ILE A 50 -14.12 1.90 -8.47
C ILE A 50 -15.42 2.57 -8.91
N PRO A 51 -15.39 3.62 -9.76
CA PRO A 51 -14.20 4.25 -10.36
C PRO A 51 -13.34 4.97 -9.30
N TYR A 52 -12.02 4.93 -9.49
CA TYR A 52 -11.07 5.55 -8.55
C TYR A 52 -11.31 7.05 -8.43
N SER A 53 -11.48 7.52 -7.20
CA SER A 53 -11.49 8.95 -6.86
C SER A 53 -10.08 9.42 -6.49
N ASN A 54 -9.86 10.73 -6.51
CA ASN A 54 -8.60 11.32 -6.07
C ASN A 54 -8.50 11.52 -4.55
N GLU A 55 -9.52 11.12 -3.78
CA GLU A 55 -9.56 11.37 -2.33
C GLU A 55 -8.68 10.38 -1.57
N GLY A 56 -8.70 9.09 -1.96
CA GLY A 56 -7.84 8.03 -1.42
C GLY A 56 -7.96 7.80 0.10
N ILE A 57 -7.68 6.60 0.57
CA ILE A 57 -7.61 6.29 2.01
C ILE A 57 -6.15 6.44 2.45
N CYS A 58 -5.87 7.44 3.29
CA CYS A 58 -4.54 7.65 3.84
C CYS A 58 -4.22 6.58 4.90
N LEU A 59 -3.18 5.78 4.66
CA LEU A 59 -2.67 4.73 5.55
C LEU A 59 -1.49 5.20 6.41
N GLY A 60 -1.14 6.49 6.32
CA GLY A 60 -0.05 7.13 7.07
C GLY A 60 1.30 7.10 6.35
N THR A 61 2.37 7.48 7.06
CA THR A 61 3.74 7.49 6.52
C THR A 61 4.17 6.08 6.11
N LEU A 62 5.18 5.96 5.23
CA LEU A 62 5.70 4.66 4.79
C LEU A 62 6.06 3.73 5.96
N ASP A 63 6.76 4.21 6.98
CA ASP A 63 7.12 3.38 8.15
C ASP A 63 5.89 2.89 8.92
N LYS A 64 4.89 3.76 9.10
CA LYS A 64 3.62 3.37 9.74
C LYS A 64 2.83 2.40 8.88
N PHE A 65 2.85 2.58 7.56
CA PHE A 65 2.21 1.66 6.63
C PHE A 65 2.86 0.27 6.70
N LEU A 66 4.19 0.20 6.64
CA LEU A 66 4.93 -1.05 6.75
C LEU A 66 4.68 -1.73 8.10
N GLY A 67 4.80 -1.00 9.20
CA GLY A 67 4.66 -1.55 10.55
C GLY A 67 3.24 -1.97 10.89
N ASN A 68 2.23 -1.20 10.48
CA ASN A 68 0.84 -1.51 10.83
C ASN A 68 0.16 -2.47 9.85
N TYR A 69 0.42 -2.30 8.55
CA TYR A 69 -0.26 -3.04 7.49
C TYR A 69 0.63 -4.13 6.92
N VAL A 70 1.78 -3.86 6.30
CA VAL A 70 2.55 -4.91 5.60
C VAL A 70 3.03 -6.02 6.55
N PHE A 71 3.55 -5.63 7.71
CA PHE A 71 4.06 -6.57 8.73
C PHE A 71 3.20 -6.61 9.98
N GLY A 72 2.14 -5.82 10.06
CA GLY A 72 1.38 -5.61 11.29
C GLY A 72 0.00 -6.22 11.27
N ARG A 73 -0.65 -6.14 12.44
CA ARG A 73 -2.00 -6.69 12.61
C ARG A 73 -3.03 -6.04 11.69
N LYS A 74 -2.88 -4.78 11.28
CA LYS A 74 -3.89 -4.14 10.42
C LYS A 74 -3.92 -4.69 8.99
N TYR A 75 -3.02 -5.60 8.61
CA TYR A 75 -3.09 -6.27 7.32
C TYR A 75 -4.47 -6.92 7.06
N TYR A 76 -5.07 -7.56 8.08
CA TYR A 76 -6.39 -8.20 7.94
C TYR A 76 -7.53 -7.20 7.66
N GLU A 77 -7.33 -5.91 7.95
CA GLU A 77 -8.35 -4.88 7.74
C GLU A 77 -8.49 -4.50 6.26
N ILE A 78 -7.44 -4.70 5.47
CA ILE A 78 -7.37 -4.23 4.08
C ILE A 78 -7.29 -5.37 3.05
N VAL A 79 -6.92 -6.59 3.47
CA VAL A 79 -6.81 -7.74 2.56
C VAL A 79 -8.00 -8.70 2.74
N PRO A 80 -8.77 -8.98 1.66
CA PRO A 80 -9.88 -9.93 1.72
C PRO A 80 -9.39 -11.38 1.85
N TRP A 81 -10.25 -12.26 2.36
CA TRP A 81 -9.96 -13.71 2.54
C TRP A 81 -8.65 -13.98 3.27
N ILE A 82 -8.44 -13.29 4.38
CA ILE A 82 -7.18 -13.30 5.11
C ILE A 82 -6.73 -14.70 5.56
N ASP A 83 -7.67 -15.60 5.79
CA ASP A 83 -7.41 -17.00 6.16
C ASP A 83 -6.74 -17.80 5.02
N GLU A 84 -6.82 -17.30 3.78
CA GLU A 84 -6.25 -17.87 2.56
C GLU A 84 -5.04 -17.07 2.03
N ASP A 85 -4.69 -15.92 2.64
CA ASP A 85 -3.57 -15.09 2.20
C ASP A 85 -2.23 -15.67 2.67
N ASP A 86 -1.45 -16.22 1.73
CA ASP A 86 -0.18 -16.89 2.00
C ASP A 86 0.81 -16.01 2.81
N TRP A 87 0.83 -14.70 2.55
CA TRP A 87 1.74 -13.78 3.22
C TRP A 87 1.36 -13.60 4.69
N TYR A 88 0.09 -13.33 4.98
CA TYR A 88 -0.38 -13.18 6.35
C TYR A 88 -0.28 -14.48 7.14
N GLN A 89 -0.64 -15.61 6.53
CA GLN A 89 -0.49 -16.93 7.15
C GLN A 89 0.97 -17.23 7.46
N PHE A 90 1.90 -16.90 6.55
CA PHE A 90 3.33 -17.00 6.79
C PHE A 90 3.77 -16.17 8.01
N MET A 91 3.34 -14.91 8.10
CA MET A 91 3.70 -14.04 9.23
C MET A 91 3.17 -14.58 10.56
N ILE A 92 1.92 -15.05 10.59
CA ILE A 92 1.31 -15.64 11.80
C ILE A 92 2.04 -16.92 12.22
N MET A 93 2.27 -17.83 11.28
CA MET A 93 2.94 -19.11 11.53
C MET A 93 4.34 -18.93 12.14
N HIS A 94 5.03 -17.85 11.78
CA HIS A 94 6.39 -17.56 12.25
C HIS A 94 6.45 -16.52 13.38
N GLY A 95 5.31 -16.01 13.87
CA GLY A 95 5.29 -14.99 14.92
C GLY A 95 5.94 -13.67 14.48
N LEU A 96 5.83 -13.33 13.20
CA LEU A 96 6.42 -12.13 12.58
C LEU A 96 5.47 -10.95 12.51
N VAL A 97 4.23 -11.11 12.96
CA VAL A 97 3.27 -10.00 13.01
C VAL A 97 3.75 -8.98 14.05
N PHE A 98 4.10 -7.80 13.57
CA PHE A 98 4.53 -6.67 14.36
C PHE A 98 3.35 -6.15 15.20
N GLU A 99 3.53 -6.13 16.52
CA GLU A 99 2.51 -5.64 17.46
C GLU A 99 2.57 -4.12 17.67
N GLY A 100 3.53 -3.42 17.05
CA GLY A 100 3.78 -2.01 17.32
C GLY A 100 4.65 -1.80 18.57
N GLU A 101 5.22 -0.60 18.69
CA GLU A 101 5.50 -0.08 20.02
C GLU A 101 4.14 0.27 20.65
N ASN A 102 3.83 -0.35 21.80
CA ASN A 102 2.72 0.09 22.63
C ASN A 102 3.02 1.54 23.06
N ASN A 103 2.51 2.52 22.33
CA ASN A 103 2.58 3.91 22.75
C ASN A 103 1.59 4.11 23.91
N GLU A 104 2.08 3.91 25.14
CA GLU A 104 1.62 4.69 26.30
C GLU A 104 2.08 6.14 26.17
#